data_AF-A0A151XJP3-F1
#
_entry.id   AF-A0A151XJP3-F1
#
_cell.length_a   1.000
_cell.length_b   1.000
_cell.length_c   1.000
_cell.angle_alpha   90.00
_cell.angle_beta   90.00
_cell.angle_gamma   90.00
#
_symmetry.space_group_name_H-M   'P 1'
#
loop_
_entity.id
_entity.type
_entity.pdbx_description
1 polymer ?
#
loop_
_entity_poly.entity_id
_entity_poly.type
_entity_poly.pdbx_seq_one_letter_code
_entity_poly.pdbx_strand_id
1 'polypeptide(L)'
;MTQNMQMIEELDDCFLKTAGNIMKYFDNEEERQKMLKLIREALIANCKESARIKAANEIKEQLECMSELDSEKDVKNITTEYKKAISEIQVNPLQDSRLLKYDRQIEGLCLANEAESNVPDDADADLRLTGSKINIIDPISKIRMTDPVRNAVCGHVYDKASLVAMLEKNKNTRCPVVGCTSLDYIDLSQCRSDIVTKTYLENHPA
;
A
#
# COMPACT_ATOMS: atom_id res chain seq x y z
N MET A 1 1.02 -13.36 -9.79
CA MET A 1 0.82 -13.04 -8.36
C MET A 1 -0.31 -13.91 -7.85
N THR A 2 -0.19 -14.51 -6.67
CA THR A 2 -1.23 -15.38 -6.09
C THR A 2 -2.47 -14.56 -5.73
N GLN A 3 -3.67 -15.11 -5.96
CA GLN A 3 -4.96 -14.49 -5.65
C GLN A 3 -5.05 -13.97 -4.20
N ASN A 4 -4.35 -14.64 -3.27
CA ASN A 4 -4.26 -14.26 -1.86
C ASN A 4 -3.48 -12.95 -1.63
N MET A 5 -2.39 -12.72 -2.39
CA MET A 5 -1.59 -11.50 -2.26
C MET A 5 -2.38 -10.27 -2.74
N GLN A 6 -3.14 -10.44 -3.82
CA GLN A 6 -4.01 -9.38 -4.33
C GLN A 6 -5.13 -9.02 -3.34
N MET A 7 -5.76 -10.01 -2.68
CA MET A 7 -6.76 -9.76 -1.65
C MET A 7 -6.20 -8.96 -0.45
N ILE A 8 -4.96 -9.25 -0.04
CA ILE A 8 -4.31 -8.54 1.07
C ILE A 8 -4.05 -7.07 0.69
N GLU A 9 -3.56 -6.82 -0.51
CA GLU A 9 -3.32 -5.45 -1.00
C GLU A 9 -4.61 -4.64 -1.12
N GLU A 10 -5.70 -5.25 -1.62
CA GLU A 10 -7.01 -4.60 -1.69
C GLU A 10 -7.57 -4.26 -0.30
N LEU A 11 -7.30 -5.11 0.70
CA LEU A 11 -7.67 -4.85 2.09
C LEU A 11 -6.85 -3.69 2.68
N ASP A 12 -5.55 -3.60 2.38
CA ASP A 12 -4.68 -2.48 2.78
C ASP A 12 -5.18 -1.14 2.22
N ASP A 13 -5.61 -1.14 0.95
CA ASP A 13 -6.23 0.03 0.33
C ASP A 13 -7.54 0.44 1.04
N CYS A 14 -8.31 -0.54 1.54
CA CYS A 14 -9.54 -0.26 2.27
C CYS A 14 -9.27 0.38 3.64
N PHE A 15 -8.25 -0.08 4.36
CA PHE A 15 -7.83 0.57 5.61
C PHE A 15 -7.45 2.04 5.36
N LEU A 16 -6.65 2.30 4.32
CA LEU A 16 -6.22 3.66 4.00
C LEU A 16 -7.37 4.56 3.56
N LYS A 17 -8.27 4.07 2.69
CA LYS A 17 -9.47 4.81 2.27
C LYS A 17 -10.36 5.15 3.46
N THR A 18 -10.53 4.21 4.39
CA THR A 18 -11.34 4.42 5.58
C THR A 18 -10.70 5.48 6.48
N ALA A 19 -9.39 5.46 6.65
CA ALA A 19 -8.66 6.49 7.39
C ALA A 19 -8.79 7.89 6.75
N GLY A 20 -8.65 7.97 5.41
CA GLY A 20 -8.88 9.23 4.68
C GLY A 20 -10.31 9.77 4.84
N ASN A 21 -11.31 8.89 4.81
CA ASN A 21 -12.70 9.28 5.08
C ASN A 21 -12.89 9.77 6.53
N ILE A 22 -12.27 9.11 7.50
CA ILE A 22 -12.32 9.57 8.90
C ILE A 22 -11.72 10.98 9.01
N MET A 23 -10.57 11.22 8.40
CA MET A 23 -9.93 12.54 8.41
C MET A 23 -10.79 13.62 7.78
N LYS A 24 -11.54 13.29 6.73
CA LYS A 24 -12.36 14.22 5.96
C LYS A 24 -13.70 14.56 6.61
N TYR A 25 -14.35 13.58 7.23
CA TYR A 25 -15.75 13.69 7.64
C TYR A 25 -15.98 13.74 9.15
N PHE A 26 -14.96 13.51 9.98
CA PHE A 26 -15.07 13.66 11.44
C PHE A 26 -14.57 15.04 11.87
N ASP A 27 -15.49 15.92 12.26
CA ASP A 27 -15.17 17.27 12.74
C ASP A 27 -14.61 17.27 14.18
N ASN A 28 -14.99 16.29 14.99
CA ASN A 28 -14.52 16.17 16.37
C ASN A 28 -13.14 15.50 16.41
N GLU A 29 -12.13 16.22 16.90
CA GLU A 29 -10.75 15.74 16.98
C GLU A 29 -10.60 14.46 17.80
N GLU A 30 -11.23 14.39 18.97
CA GLU A 30 -11.11 13.24 19.86
C GLU A 30 -11.72 11.98 19.23
N GLU A 31 -12.89 12.11 18.62
CA GLU A 31 -13.54 11.01 17.90
C GLU A 31 -12.73 10.59 16.68
N ARG A 32 -12.18 11.55 15.92
CA ARG A 32 -11.30 11.30 14.79
C ARG A 32 -10.07 10.49 15.20
N GLN A 33 -9.36 10.91 16.24
CA GLN A 33 -8.18 10.19 16.76
C GLN A 33 -8.56 8.79 17.27
N LYS A 34 -9.70 8.66 17.96
CA LYS A 34 -10.20 7.37 18.41
C LYS A 34 -10.48 6.41 17.24
N MET A 35 -11.13 6.90 16.19
CA MET A 35 -11.44 6.08 15.01
C MET A 35 -10.18 5.69 14.23
N LEU A 36 -9.22 6.60 14.05
CA LEU A 36 -7.93 6.30 13.43
C LEU A 36 -7.16 5.23 14.23
N LYS A 37 -7.19 5.31 15.56
CA LYS A 37 -6.59 4.30 16.43
C LYS A 37 -7.23 2.93 16.25
N LEU A 38 -8.56 2.85 16.20
CA LEU A 38 -9.28 1.58 15.98
C LEU A 38 -8.93 0.93 14.64
N ILE A 39 -8.81 1.73 13.57
CA ILE A 39 -8.38 1.20 12.26
C ILE A 39 -6.96 0.68 12.32
N ARG A 40 -6.05 1.42 12.97
CA ARG A 40 -4.66 0.99 13.11
C ARG A 40 -4.56 -0.32 13.91
N GLU A 41 -5.34 -0.46 14.98
CA GLU A 41 -5.42 -1.71 15.75
C GLU A 41 -5.96 -2.89 14.91
N ALA A 42 -6.98 -2.65 14.08
CA ALA A 42 -7.50 -3.66 13.16
C ALA A 42 -6.45 -4.11 12.13
N LEU A 43 -5.67 -3.16 11.57
CA LEU A 43 -4.56 -3.48 10.66
C LEU A 43 -3.46 -4.28 11.36
N ILE A 44 -3.09 -3.93 12.59
CA ILE A 44 -2.10 -4.68 13.40
C ILE A 44 -2.57 -6.13 13.59
N ALA A 45 -3.83 -6.32 13.96
CA ALA A 45 -4.41 -7.65 14.10
C ALA A 45 -4.38 -8.43 12.77
N ASN A 46 -4.71 -7.77 11.66
CA ASN A 46 -4.66 -8.39 10.34
C ASN A 46 -3.23 -8.78 9.91
N CYS A 47 -2.22 -7.92 10.15
CA CYS A 47 -0.82 -8.23 9.87
C CYS A 47 -0.38 -9.45 10.68
N LYS A 48 -0.74 -9.48 11.98
CA LYS A 48 -0.44 -10.60 12.86
C LYS A 48 -1.03 -11.93 12.35
N GLU A 49 -2.30 -11.92 11.97
CA GLU A 49 -2.96 -13.14 11.45
C GLU A 49 -2.42 -13.54 10.08
N SER A 50 -2.11 -12.58 9.20
CA SER A 50 -1.51 -12.85 7.89
C SER A 50 -0.15 -13.54 8.03
N ALA A 51 0.71 -13.03 8.93
CA ALA A 51 2.01 -13.64 9.21
C ALA A 51 1.88 -15.01 9.88
N ARG A 52 0.90 -15.21 10.77
CA ARG A 52 0.59 -16.53 11.35
C ARG A 52 0.17 -17.55 10.29
N ILE A 53 -0.72 -17.15 9.38
CA ILE A 53 -1.17 -18.01 8.26
C ILE A 53 0.01 -18.36 7.36
N LYS A 54 0.87 -17.39 7.05
CA LYS A 54 2.08 -17.63 6.26
C LYS A 54 3.01 -18.65 6.93
N ALA A 55 3.33 -18.45 8.20
CA ALA A 55 4.16 -19.39 8.96
C ALA A 55 3.50 -20.79 9.09
N ALA A 56 2.18 -20.85 9.28
CA ALA A 56 1.45 -22.11 9.31
C ALA A 56 1.52 -22.86 7.97
N ASN A 57 1.43 -22.15 6.84
CA ASN A 57 1.59 -22.74 5.52
C ASN A 57 3.02 -23.26 5.29
N GLU A 58 4.04 -22.50 5.72
CA GLU A 58 5.44 -22.95 5.63
C GLU A 58 5.69 -24.22 6.46
N ILE A 59 5.14 -24.30 7.68
CA ILE A 59 5.20 -25.50 8.53
C ILE A 59 4.49 -26.67 7.83
N LYS A 60 3.32 -26.42 7.25
CA LYS A 60 2.56 -27.44 6.51
C LYS A 60 3.40 -28.00 5.34
N GLU A 61 3.97 -27.14 4.51
CA GLU A 61 4.80 -27.53 3.36
C GLU A 61 6.05 -28.33 3.78
N GLN A 62 6.68 -27.94 4.90
CA GLN A 62 7.82 -28.66 5.47
C GLN A 62 7.42 -30.07 5.93
N LEU A 63 6.29 -30.21 6.62
CA LEU A 63 5.81 -31.51 7.09
C LEU A 63 5.37 -32.41 5.94
N GLU A 64 4.74 -31.86 4.90
CA GLU A 64 4.40 -32.59 3.67
C GLU A 64 5.66 -33.16 3.01
N CYS A 65 6.70 -32.34 2.78
CA CYS A 65 7.99 -32.79 2.23
C CYS A 65 8.65 -33.88 3.07
N MET A 66 8.63 -33.76 4.40
CA MET A 66 9.24 -34.75 5.29
C MET A 66 8.48 -36.08 5.31
N SER A 67 7.14 -36.05 5.12
CA SER A 67 6.31 -37.26 5.12
C SER A 67 6.48 -38.11 3.85
N GLU A 68 6.80 -37.49 2.71
CA GLU A 68 7.07 -38.21 1.45
C GLU A 68 8.37 -39.03 1.50
N LEU A 69 9.32 -38.62 2.33
CA LEU A 69 10.61 -39.28 2.51
C LEU A 69 10.58 -40.42 3.54
N ASP A 70 9.56 -40.44 4.41
CA ASP A 70 9.50 -41.30 5.59
C ASP A 70 8.09 -41.91 5.72
N SER A 71 7.84 -42.95 4.92
CA SER A 71 6.52 -43.59 4.73
C SER A 71 5.93 -44.26 5.99
N GLU A 72 6.62 -44.19 7.13
CA GLU A 72 6.22 -44.81 8.40
C GLU A 72 5.57 -43.83 9.40
N LYS A 73 5.54 -42.52 9.13
CA LYS A 73 4.90 -41.56 10.05
C LYS A 73 3.37 -41.68 10.02
N ASP A 74 2.77 -42.08 11.16
CA ASP A 74 1.31 -42.09 11.36
C ASP A 74 0.73 -40.66 11.27
N VAL A 75 -0.42 -40.53 10.60
CA VAL A 75 -1.18 -39.28 10.41
C VAL A 75 -1.46 -38.58 11.75
N LYS A 76 -1.66 -39.35 12.82
CA LYS A 76 -1.84 -38.80 14.17
C LYS A 76 -0.61 -38.05 14.66
N ASN A 77 0.59 -38.57 14.43
CA ASN A 77 1.84 -37.91 14.82
C ASN A 77 2.06 -36.60 14.05
N ILE A 78 1.83 -36.62 12.74
CA ILE A 78 1.91 -35.42 11.88
C ILE A 78 0.95 -34.33 12.37
N THR A 79 -0.29 -34.72 12.71
CA THR A 79 -1.29 -33.77 13.22
C THR A 79 -0.87 -33.16 14.56
N THR A 80 -0.26 -33.95 15.45
CA THR A 80 0.23 -33.43 16.74
C THR A 80 1.43 -32.49 16.59
N GLU A 81 2.37 -32.82 15.70
CA GLU A 81 3.52 -31.97 15.39
C GLU A 81 3.07 -30.63 14.79
N TYR A 82 2.16 -30.66 13.82
CA TYR A 82 1.59 -29.46 13.21
C TYR A 82 0.89 -28.56 14.24
N LYS A 83 0.04 -29.12 15.10
CA LYS A 83 -0.66 -28.36 16.16
C LYS A 83 0.32 -27.70 17.12
N LYS A 84 1.36 -28.42 17.52
CA LYS A 84 2.41 -27.89 18.40
C LYS A 84 3.15 -26.73 17.73
N ALA A 85 3.62 -26.94 16.51
CA ALA A 85 4.37 -25.94 15.76
C ALA A 85 3.56 -24.64 15.54
N ILE A 86 2.25 -24.75 15.23
CA ILE A 86 1.38 -23.57 15.11
C ILE A 86 1.24 -22.80 16.42
N SER A 87 1.12 -23.51 17.55
CA SER A 87 0.96 -22.87 18.86
C SER A 87 2.18 -22.06 19.29
N GLU A 88 3.36 -22.39 18.73
CA GLU A 88 4.64 -21.75 19.03
C GLU A 88 4.92 -20.54 18.12
N ILE A 89 4.09 -20.27 17.10
CA ILE A 89 4.28 -19.15 16.18
C ILE A 89 4.18 -17.82 16.93
N GLN A 90 5.32 -17.13 17.02
CA GLN A 90 5.40 -15.76 17.51
C GLN A 90 5.54 -14.80 16.33
N VAL A 91 4.67 -13.78 16.30
CA VAL A 91 4.70 -12.73 15.29
C VAL A 91 4.80 -11.39 15.98
N ASN A 92 5.75 -10.56 15.52
CA ASN A 92 5.83 -9.16 15.88
C ASN A 92 5.25 -8.29 14.76
N PRO A 93 3.99 -7.81 14.87
CA PRO A 93 3.36 -7.02 13.82
C PRO A 93 3.95 -5.62 13.65
N LEU A 94 4.74 -5.11 14.62
CA LEU A 94 5.28 -3.74 14.58
C LEU A 94 6.39 -3.54 13.54
N GLN A 95 6.99 -4.63 13.06
CA GLN A 95 8.01 -4.60 12.02
C GLN A 95 7.45 -4.98 10.64
N ASP A 96 6.14 -5.20 10.55
CA ASP A 96 5.49 -5.57 9.30
C ASP A 96 5.54 -4.40 8.30
N SER A 97 5.98 -4.69 7.07
CA SER A 97 6.12 -3.69 6.01
C SER A 97 4.80 -3.03 5.65
N ARG A 98 3.67 -3.73 5.80
CA ARG A 98 2.33 -3.21 5.54
C ARG A 98 1.94 -2.16 6.57
N LEU A 99 2.21 -2.42 7.86
CA LEU A 99 1.95 -1.46 8.93
C LEU A 99 2.81 -0.21 8.77
N LEU A 100 4.11 -0.38 8.47
CA LEU A 100 5.01 0.76 8.25
C LEU A 100 4.59 1.60 7.03
N LYS A 101 4.13 0.96 5.96
CA LYS A 101 3.60 1.65 4.77
C LYS A 101 2.34 2.44 5.14
N TYR A 102 1.41 1.84 5.87
CA TYR A 102 0.20 2.49 6.34
C TYR A 102 0.53 3.72 7.20
N ASP A 103 1.40 3.58 8.21
CA ASP A 103 1.78 4.69 9.11
C ASP A 103 2.37 5.87 8.30
N ARG A 104 3.25 5.62 7.33
CA ARG A 104 3.76 6.67 6.42
C ARG A 104 2.68 7.32 5.57
N GLN A 105 1.68 6.56 5.13
CA GLN A 105 0.57 7.10 4.34
C GLN A 105 -0.37 7.95 5.20
N ILE A 106 -0.60 7.57 6.46
CA ILE A 106 -1.36 8.38 7.42
C ILE A 106 -0.65 9.70 7.69
N GLU A 107 0.66 9.69 7.91
CA GLU A 107 1.45 10.93 8.03
C GLU A 107 1.29 11.81 6.78
N GLY A 108 1.37 11.21 5.59
CA GLY A 108 1.12 11.92 4.33
C GLY A 108 -0.27 12.52 4.22
N LEU A 109 -1.30 11.83 4.71
CA LEU A 109 -2.68 12.34 4.75
C LEU A 109 -2.83 13.49 5.73
N CYS A 110 -2.23 13.43 6.92
CA CYS A 110 -2.22 14.55 7.86
C CYS A 110 -1.63 15.79 7.21
N LEU A 111 -0.44 15.66 6.60
CA LEU A 111 0.23 16.76 5.90
C LEU A 111 -0.61 17.30 4.73
N ALA A 112 -1.28 16.42 3.98
CA ALA A 112 -2.14 16.83 2.88
C ALA A 112 -3.39 17.61 3.35
N ASN A 113 -3.79 17.42 4.60
CA ASN A 113 -4.92 18.11 5.22
C ASN A 113 -4.51 19.40 5.94
N GLU A 114 -3.27 19.47 6.44
CA GLU A 114 -2.70 20.61 7.16
C GLU A 114 -2.00 21.64 6.25
N ALA A 115 -1.68 21.29 5.00
CA ALA A 115 -1.04 22.20 4.07
C ALA A 115 -1.96 23.39 3.77
N GLU A 116 -1.80 24.49 4.50
CA GLU A 116 -2.26 25.80 4.07
C GLU A 116 -1.38 26.27 2.90
N SER A 117 -1.99 26.35 1.71
CA SER A 117 -1.69 27.26 0.61
C SER A 117 -0.27 27.88 0.59
N ASN A 118 0.74 27.09 0.27
CA ASN A 118 2.00 27.62 -0.25
C ASN A 118 2.21 27.10 -1.67
N VAL A 119 1.42 27.66 -2.59
CA VAL A 119 1.75 27.67 -4.02
C VAL A 119 2.53 28.96 -4.26
N PRO A 120 3.88 28.94 -4.40
CA PRO A 120 4.53 30.02 -5.12
C PRO A 120 4.26 29.75 -6.61
N ASP A 121 3.37 30.55 -7.16
CA ASP A 121 3.36 30.92 -8.57
C ASP A 121 4.66 31.68 -8.83
N ASP A 122 5.76 30.97 -9.07
CA ASP A 122 6.88 31.57 -9.79
C ASP A 122 7.72 30.50 -10.49
N ALA A 123 7.88 30.73 -11.78
CA ALA A 123 8.60 29.89 -12.71
C ALA A 123 10.11 30.16 -12.64
N ASP A 124 10.74 30.18 -11.46
CA ASP A 124 12.20 30.12 -11.36
C ASP A 124 12.70 29.90 -9.92
N ALA A 125 12.72 28.63 -9.45
CA ALA A 125 13.35 28.31 -8.18
C ALA A 125 14.02 26.93 -8.23
N ASP A 126 15.14 26.90 -8.94
CA ASP A 126 16.15 25.86 -8.81
C ASP A 126 16.62 25.80 -7.34
N LEU A 127 16.66 24.59 -6.77
CA LEU A 127 17.14 24.28 -5.41
C LEU A 127 16.41 24.93 -4.20
N ARG A 128 15.23 24.41 -3.85
CA ARG A 128 14.78 24.40 -2.43
C ARG A 128 14.29 23.01 -2.03
N LEU A 129 15.24 22.22 -1.51
CA LEU A 129 15.04 20.92 -0.89
C LEU A 129 14.69 21.14 0.60
N THR A 130 13.40 21.27 0.95
CA THR A 130 12.86 21.09 2.32
C THR A 130 11.34 21.27 2.32
N GLY A 131 10.62 20.21 2.69
CA GLY A 131 9.16 20.09 2.63
C GLY A 131 8.76 19.11 1.54
N SER A 132 8.18 17.96 1.89
CA SER A 132 7.72 16.91 0.99
C SER A 132 6.60 17.43 0.08
N LYS A 133 6.93 18.26 -0.92
CA LYS A 133 5.96 18.76 -1.90
C LYS A 133 5.44 17.55 -2.69
N ILE A 134 4.17 17.22 -2.47
CA ILE A 134 3.48 16.18 -3.24
C ILE A 134 3.48 16.65 -4.70
N ASN A 135 4.11 15.87 -5.59
CA ASN A 135 4.07 16.18 -7.02
C ASN A 135 2.65 15.94 -7.54
N ILE A 136 1.97 17.03 -7.93
CA ILE A 136 0.61 17.01 -8.48
C ILE A 136 0.56 17.03 -10.00
N ILE A 137 1.71 17.17 -10.66
CA ILE A 137 1.80 17.21 -12.13
C ILE A 137 2.04 15.80 -12.67
N ASP A 138 1.14 15.37 -13.56
CA ASP A 138 1.22 14.07 -14.21
C ASP A 138 2.47 13.98 -15.10
N PRO A 139 3.35 12.98 -14.92
CA PRO A 139 4.55 12.85 -15.76
C PRO A 139 4.22 12.52 -17.22
N ILE A 140 3.01 12.04 -17.54
CA ILE A 140 2.59 11.70 -18.91
C ILE A 140 2.01 12.93 -19.63
N SER A 141 0.93 13.50 -19.12
CA SER A 141 0.22 14.63 -19.75
C SER A 141 0.86 15.99 -19.47
N LYS A 142 1.71 16.09 -18.44
CA LYS A 142 2.27 17.36 -17.91
C LYS A 142 1.21 18.34 -17.40
N ILE A 143 0.00 17.83 -17.13
CA ILE A 143 -1.11 18.60 -16.58
C ILE A 143 -1.28 18.19 -15.12
N ARG A 144 -1.92 19.06 -14.34
CA ARG A 144 -2.35 18.74 -12.99
C ARG A 144 -3.25 17.49 -12.97
N MET A 145 -2.90 16.52 -12.13
CA MET A 145 -3.64 15.26 -11.98
C MET A 145 -5.06 15.50 -11.46
N THR A 146 -6.00 14.66 -11.92
CA THR A 146 -7.40 14.65 -11.48
C THR A 146 -7.75 13.36 -10.74
N ASP A 147 -7.30 12.21 -11.25
CA ASP A 147 -7.48 10.90 -10.59
C ASP A 147 -6.11 10.21 -10.46
N PRO A 148 -5.33 10.52 -9.41
CA PRO A 148 -3.97 10.02 -9.28
C PRO A 148 -3.95 8.51 -8.98
N VAL A 149 -3.16 7.78 -9.75
CA VAL A 149 -2.93 6.34 -9.59
C VAL A 149 -1.44 6.05 -9.44
N ARG A 150 -1.10 5.23 -8.44
CA ARG A 150 0.26 4.79 -8.13
C ARG A 150 0.52 3.41 -8.69
N ASN A 151 1.65 3.24 -9.37
CA ASN A 151 2.14 1.91 -9.75
C ASN A 151 2.76 1.22 -8.52
N ALA A 152 2.25 0.03 -8.15
CA ALA A 152 2.77 -0.74 -7.02
C ALA A 152 4.25 -1.16 -7.17
N VAL A 153 4.74 -1.34 -8.40
CA VAL A 153 6.11 -1.81 -8.68
C VAL A 153 7.16 -0.74 -8.39
N CYS A 154 6.94 0.49 -8.90
CA CYS A 154 7.94 1.56 -8.82
C CYS A 154 7.54 2.72 -7.91
N GLY A 155 6.29 2.77 -7.43
CA GLY A 155 5.78 3.79 -6.53
C GLY A 155 5.46 5.15 -7.19
N HIS A 156 5.68 5.31 -8.50
CA HIS A 156 5.35 6.55 -9.22
C HIS A 156 3.84 6.72 -9.44
N VAL A 157 3.41 7.98 -9.47
CA VAL A 157 2.01 8.40 -9.57
C VAL A 157 1.75 9.06 -10.92
N TYR A 158 0.59 8.76 -11.51
CA TYR A 158 0.13 9.22 -12.82
C TYR A 158 -1.31 9.69 -12.73
N ASP A 159 -1.77 10.49 -13.70
CA ASP A 159 -3.21 10.60 -13.92
C ASP A 159 -3.76 9.31 -14.55
N LYS A 160 -4.89 8.80 -14.06
CA LYS A 160 -5.48 7.55 -14.55
C LYS A 160 -5.82 7.61 -16.03
N ALA A 161 -6.39 8.72 -16.51
CA ALA A 161 -6.83 8.82 -17.90
C ALA A 161 -5.63 8.85 -18.84
N SER A 162 -4.57 9.58 -18.47
CA SER A 162 -3.35 9.65 -19.27
C SER A 162 -2.60 8.32 -19.30
N LEU A 163 -2.55 7.60 -18.17
CA LEU A 163 -1.95 6.27 -18.09
C LEU A 163 -2.69 5.26 -18.97
N VAL A 164 -4.02 5.22 -18.90
CA VAL A 164 -4.84 4.33 -19.74
C VAL A 164 -4.61 4.62 -21.22
N ALA A 165 -4.69 5.89 -21.62
CA ALA A 165 -4.45 6.28 -23.02
C ALA A 165 -3.04 5.92 -23.51
N MET A 166 -2.03 5.95 -22.63
CA MET A 166 -0.66 5.54 -22.95
C MET A 166 -0.56 4.02 -23.16
N LEU A 167 -1.20 3.23 -22.28
CA LEU A 167 -1.20 1.76 -22.35
C LEU A 167 -2.03 1.20 -23.51
N GLU A 168 -3.09 1.91 -23.91
CA GLU A 168 -3.87 1.59 -25.11
C GLU A 168 -3.03 1.75 -26.39
N LYS A 169 -2.16 2.76 -26.44
CA LYS A 169 -1.23 2.96 -27.57
C LYS A 169 -0.12 1.92 -27.59
N ASN A 170 0.42 1.58 -26.41
CA ASN A 170 1.45 0.55 -26.30
C ASN A 170 1.35 -0.17 -24.95
N LYS A 171 0.94 -1.45 -25.00
CA LYS A 171 0.84 -2.31 -23.81
C LYS A 171 2.20 -2.58 -23.16
N ASN A 172 3.28 -2.48 -23.92
CA ASN A 172 4.65 -2.70 -23.45
C ASN A 172 5.33 -1.37 -23.08
N THR A 173 4.60 -0.51 -22.35
CA THR A 173 5.14 0.77 -21.91
C THR A 173 5.77 0.63 -20.53
N ARG A 174 7.01 1.11 -20.39
CA ARG A 174 7.72 1.22 -19.11
C ARG A 174 7.34 2.50 -18.39
N CYS A 175 7.73 2.61 -17.12
CA CYS A 175 7.61 3.83 -16.35
C CYS A 175 8.16 5.05 -17.13
N PRO A 176 7.33 6.09 -17.39
CA PRO A 176 7.75 7.28 -18.11
C PRO A 176 8.53 8.28 -17.24
N VAL A 177 8.64 8.03 -15.92
CA VAL A 177 9.43 8.86 -15.03
C VAL A 177 10.92 8.61 -15.26
N VAL A 178 11.64 9.66 -15.62
CA VAL A 178 13.09 9.62 -15.88
C VAL A 178 13.83 9.13 -14.63
N GLY A 179 14.75 8.18 -14.82
CA GLY A 179 15.52 7.60 -13.72
C GLY A 179 14.79 6.50 -12.93
N CYS A 180 13.59 6.08 -13.35
CA CYS A 180 12.95 4.91 -12.77
C CYS A 180 13.79 3.65 -13.00
N THR A 181 14.06 2.91 -11.93
CA THR A 181 14.86 1.67 -11.95
C THR A 181 14.05 0.44 -12.35
N SER A 182 12.71 0.53 -12.41
CA SER A 182 11.87 -0.59 -12.81
C SER A 182 12.02 -0.85 -14.31
N LEU A 183 12.37 -2.10 -14.64
CA LEU A 183 12.51 -2.58 -16.03
C LEU A 183 11.22 -3.22 -16.57
N ASP A 184 10.23 -3.39 -15.70
CA ASP A 184 8.96 -4.03 -16.00
C ASP A 184 8.03 -3.09 -16.76
N TYR A 185 7.16 -3.68 -17.58
CA TYR A 185 6.08 -2.93 -18.20
C TYR A 185 5.01 -2.60 -17.15
N ILE A 186 4.38 -1.44 -17.31
CA ILE A 186 3.30 -1.04 -16.41
C ILE A 186 2.10 -1.96 -16.67
N ASP A 187 1.68 -2.65 -15.62
CA ASP A 187 0.44 -3.40 -15.59
C ASP A 187 -0.63 -2.56 -14.88
N LEU A 188 -1.68 -2.19 -15.63
CA LEU A 188 -2.79 -1.40 -15.07
C LEU A 188 -3.46 -2.11 -13.90
N SER A 189 -3.46 -3.45 -13.88
CA SER A 189 -4.03 -4.24 -12.78
C SER A 189 -3.22 -4.14 -11.48
N GLN A 190 -2.00 -3.60 -11.52
CA GLN A 190 -1.14 -3.34 -10.36
C GLN A 190 -1.15 -1.87 -9.94
N CYS A 191 -1.83 -1.01 -10.70
CA CYS A 191 -2.00 0.40 -10.35
C CYS A 191 -3.18 0.55 -9.38
N ARG A 192 -3.00 1.39 -8.36
CA ARG A 192 -3.98 1.66 -7.29
C ARG A 192 -4.17 3.15 -7.12
N SER A 193 -5.35 3.57 -6.67
CA SER A 193 -5.61 5.00 -6.39
C SER A 193 -4.65 5.52 -5.31
N ASP A 194 -4.01 6.65 -5.56
CA ASP A 194 -3.17 7.31 -4.56
C ASP A 194 -4.02 8.21 -3.66
N ILE A 195 -4.44 7.66 -2.52
CA ILE A 195 -5.32 8.37 -1.59
C ILE A 195 -4.66 9.65 -1.06
N VAL A 196 -3.35 9.64 -0.82
CA VAL A 196 -2.62 10.82 -0.30
C VAL A 196 -2.63 11.94 -1.34
N THR A 197 -2.20 11.65 -2.57
CA THR A 197 -2.18 12.66 -3.64
C THR A 197 -3.60 13.13 -3.97
N LYS A 198 -4.58 12.23 -3.95
CA LYS A 198 -5.99 12.57 -4.20
C LYS A 198 -6.53 13.53 -3.14
N THR A 199 -6.34 13.22 -1.86
CA THR A 199 -6.75 14.11 -0.76
C THR A 199 -6.07 15.47 -0.87
N TYR A 200 -4.77 15.52 -1.18
CA TYR A 200 -4.07 16.77 -1.39
C TYR A 200 -4.70 17.60 -2.53
N LEU A 201 -4.97 16.98 -3.68
CA LEU A 201 -5.59 17.65 -4.83
C LEU A 201 -6.98 18.20 -4.51
N GLU A 202 -7.80 17.43 -3.78
CA GLU A 202 -9.16 17.84 -3.37
C GLU A 202 -9.14 19.05 -2.42
N ASN A 203 -8.17 19.10 -1.51
CA ASN A 203 -8.02 20.20 -0.56
C ASN A 203 -7.43 21.48 -1.18
N HIS A 204 -6.83 21.38 -2.37
CA HIS A 204 -6.14 22.49 -3.04
C HIS A 204 -6.64 22.70 -4.47
N PRO A 205 -7.90 23.05 -4.74
CA PRO A 205 -8.43 23.18 -6.10
C PRO A 205 -7.64 24.19 -6.97
N ALA A 206 -7.77 24.06 -8.29
CA ALA A 206 -7.00 24.84 -9.28
C ALA A 206 -7.47 26.29 -9.38
#